data_AF-A0A1B6G505-F1
#
_entry.id   AF-A0A1B6G505-F1
#
_cell.length_a   1.000
_cell.length_b   1.000
_cell.length_c   1.000
_cell.angle_alpha   90.00
_cell.angle_beta   90.00
_cell.angle_gamma   90.00
#
_symmetry.space_group_name_H-M   'P 1'
#
loop_
_entity.id
_entity.type
_entity.pdbx_description
1 polymer ?
#
loop_
_entity_poly.entity_id
_entity_poly.type
_entity_poly.pdbx_seq_one_letter_code
_entity_poly.pdbx_strand_id
1 'polypeptide(L)'
;NHGDLWANNILFKYNSFNEVEDVKFIDFPIARFTSPVLDLLYFLWMSASIHVLRDRQEELYNIYLLHLNYNLQQLGCVERMTREELLQDLYSLSDWALLT
;
A
#
# COMPACT_ATOMS: atom_id res chain seq x y z
N ASN A 1 0.91 -7.14 -6.80
CA ASN A 1 1.58 -5.84 -6.65
C ASN A 1 1.74 -5.18 -8.01
N HIS A 2 1.51 -3.87 -8.07
CA HIS A 2 1.86 -2.95 -9.13
C HIS A 2 3.37 -2.93 -9.39
N GLY A 3 4.18 -2.97 -8.33
CA GLY A 3 5.63 -3.07 -8.41
C GLY A 3 6.38 -1.75 -8.63
N ASP A 4 5.66 -0.65 -8.88
CA ASP A 4 6.15 0.72 -9.06
C ASP A 4 5.08 1.73 -8.60
N LEU A 5 4.54 1.53 -7.39
CA LEU A 5 3.39 2.31 -6.91
C LEU A 5 3.85 3.54 -6.12
N TRP A 6 3.89 4.70 -6.77
CA TRP A 6 4.14 6.01 -6.15
C TRP A 6 3.08 7.01 -6.63
N ALA A 7 2.98 8.18 -6.00
CA ALA A 7 1.87 9.12 -6.23
C ALA A 7 1.66 9.51 -7.69
N ASN A 8 2.72 9.56 -8.51
CA ASN A 8 2.61 9.91 -9.93
C ASN A 8 1.94 8.81 -10.77
N ASN A 9 1.96 7.56 -10.32
CA ASN A 9 1.28 6.43 -10.96
C ASN A 9 -0.15 6.23 -10.41
N ILE A 10 -0.68 7.24 -9.70
CA ILE A 10 -2.05 7.27 -9.18
C ILE A 10 -2.76 8.51 -9.74
N LEU A 11 -3.84 8.27 -10.48
CA LEU A 11 -4.75 9.31 -10.91
C LEU A 11 -5.85 9.51 -9.86
N PHE A 12 -6.07 10.75 -9.48
CA PHE A 12 -7.14 11.15 -8.56
C PHE A 12 -8.26 11.85 -9.34
N LYS A 13 -9.48 11.38 -9.17
CA LYS A 13 -10.68 12.04 -9.69
C LYS A 13 -11.21 12.98 -8.63
N TYR A 14 -11.48 14.23 -9.01
CA TYR A 14 -11.98 15.26 -8.10
C TYR A 14 -13.42 15.63 -8.43
N ASN A 15 -14.24 15.80 -7.39
CA ASN A 15 -15.61 16.28 -7.52
C ASN A 15 -15.65 17.81 -7.75
N SER A 16 -16.87 18.38 -7.87
CA SER A 16 -17.05 19.84 -8.02
C SER A 16 -16.59 20.67 -6.83
N PHE A 17 -16.37 20.05 -5.66
CA PHE A 17 -15.83 20.68 -4.44
C PHE A 17 -14.31 20.50 -4.29
N ASN A 18 -13.64 19.96 -5.31
CA ASN A 18 -12.21 19.66 -5.31
C ASN A 18 -11.78 18.63 -4.26
N GLU A 19 -12.68 17.71 -3.91
CA GLU A 19 -12.41 16.56 -3.04
C GLU A 19 -12.18 15.31 -3.88
N VAL A 20 -11.32 14.40 -3.41
CA VAL A 20 -11.07 13.13 -4.09
C VAL A 20 -12.32 12.25 -3.99
N GLU A 21 -12.87 11.86 -5.14
CA GLU A 21 -14.03 10.96 -5.22
C GLU A 21 -13.70 9.57 -5.74
N ASP A 22 -12.59 9.41 -6.46
CA ASP A 22 -12.16 8.13 -7.00
C ASP A 22 -10.65 8.11 -7.29
N VAL A 23 -10.07 6.92 -7.39
CA VAL A 23 -8.65 6.71 -7.67
C VAL A 23 -8.45 5.63 -8.73
N LYS A 24 -7.43 5.80 -9.56
CA LYS A 24 -7.03 4.79 -10.56
C LYS A 24 -5.52 4.67 -10.66
N PHE A 25 -5.02 3.46 -10.52
CA PHE A 25 -3.60 3.15 -10.75
C PHE A 25 -3.33 3.02 -12.26
N ILE A 26 -2.17 3.50 -12.70
CA ILE A 26 -1.71 3.49 -14.09
C ILE A 26 -0.25 3.02 -14.15
N ASP A 27 0.23 2.69 -15.35
CA ASP A 27 1.61 2.29 -15.61
C ASP A 27 2.08 1.06 -14.82
N PHE A 28 1.75 -0.13 -15.33
CA PHE A 28 2.05 -1.43 -14.70
C PHE A 28 3.20 -2.22 -15.39
N PRO A 29 4.38 -1.63 -15.70
CA PRO A 29 5.40 -2.32 -16.49
C PRO A 29 6.04 -3.51 -15.75
N ILE A 30 5.97 -3.54 -14.42
CA ILE A 30 6.64 -4.54 -13.57
C ILE A 30 5.72 -5.16 -12.51
N ALA A 31 4.43 -5.23 -12.81
CA ALA A 31 3.45 -5.88 -11.96
C ALA A 31 3.78 -7.36 -11.72
N ARG A 32 3.70 -7.79 -10.47
CA ARG A 32 4.11 -9.13 -10.04
C ARG A 32 3.40 -9.62 -8.79
N PHE A 33 3.33 -10.94 -8.67
CA PHE A 33 2.90 -11.63 -7.45
C PHE A 33 4.07 -11.66 -6.47
N THR A 34 3.85 -11.06 -5.30
CA THR A 34 4.81 -10.97 -4.19
C THR A 34 4.02 -10.54 -2.94
N SER A 35 4.68 -10.37 -1.80
CA SER A 35 4.04 -9.87 -0.59
C SER A 35 3.21 -8.61 -0.89
N PRO A 36 1.95 -8.53 -0.42
CA PRO A 36 1.10 -7.35 -0.61
C PRO A 36 1.66 -6.10 0.09
N VAL A 37 2.54 -6.29 1.08
CA VAL A 37 3.19 -5.20 1.84
C VAL A 37 4.17 -4.39 0.98
N LEU A 38 4.70 -4.97 -0.11
CA LEU A 38 5.72 -4.31 -0.92
C LEU A 38 5.25 -2.98 -1.53
N ASP A 39 4.08 -2.97 -2.19
CA ASP A 39 3.54 -1.73 -2.76
C ASP A 39 3.17 -0.72 -1.67
N LEU A 40 2.70 -1.17 -0.50
CA LEU A 40 2.39 -0.30 0.64
C LEU A 40 3.65 0.42 1.13
N LEU A 41 4.72 -0.34 1.38
CA LEU A 41 5.98 0.21 1.86
C LEU A 41 6.58 1.18 0.84
N TYR A 42 6.64 0.77 -0.43
CA TYR A 42 7.18 1.59 -1.52
C TYR A 42 6.39 2.89 -1.69
N PHE A 43 5.06 2.82 -1.70
CA PHE A 43 4.19 4.00 -1.82
C PHE A 43 4.42 4.99 -0.67
N LEU A 44 4.43 4.51 0.57
CA LEU A 44 4.63 5.36 1.73
C LEU A 44 6.00 6.04 1.70
N TRP A 45 7.07 5.31 1.38
CA TRP A 45 8.41 5.90 1.32
C TRP A 45 8.60 6.89 0.19
N MET A 46 8.05 6.61 -0.99
CA MET A 46 8.25 7.45 -2.18
C MET A 46 7.30 8.66 -2.23
N SER A 47 6.16 8.59 -1.53
CA SER A 47 5.06 9.54 -1.74
C SER A 47 4.56 10.23 -0.48
N ALA A 48 4.70 9.62 0.70
CA ALA A 48 4.20 10.23 1.93
C ALA A 48 5.17 11.30 2.44
N SER A 49 4.62 12.35 3.05
CA SER A 49 5.45 13.33 3.74
C SER A 49 6.07 12.73 5.01
N ILE A 50 7.19 13.29 5.45
CA ILE A 50 7.89 12.83 6.66
C ILE A 50 6.99 12.86 7.91
N HIS A 51 6.06 13.80 7.98
CA HIS A 51 5.10 13.88 9.09
C HIS A 51 4.11 12.72 9.08
N VAL A 52 3.64 12.31 7.89
CA VAL A 52 2.76 11.14 7.76
C VAL A 52 3.49 9.87 8.14
N LEU A 53 4.74 9.69 7.68
CA LEU A 53 5.56 8.54 8.03
C LEU A 53 5.86 8.45 9.54
N ARG A 54 6.12 9.58 10.19
CA ARG A 54 6.43 9.58 11.62
C ARG A 54 5.18 9.42 12.50
N ASP A 55 4.10 10.11 12.15
CA ASP A 55 2.99 10.33 13.08
C ASP A 55 1.76 9.46 12.75
N ARG A 56 1.66 8.88 11.54
CA ARG A 56 0.46 8.18 11.05
C ARG A 56 0.74 6.79 10.46
N GLN A 57 1.98 6.32 10.44
CA GLN A 57 2.36 5.06 9.81
C GLN A 57 1.61 3.84 10.36
N GLU A 58 1.51 3.71 11.68
CA GLU A 58 0.76 2.60 12.32
C GLU A 58 -0.73 2.61 11.94
N GLU A 59 -1.34 3.79 11.83
CA GLU A 59 -2.73 3.92 11.38
C GLU A 59 -2.88 3.43 9.94
N LEU A 60 -1.97 3.82 9.05
CA LEU A 60 -2.01 3.42 7.64
C LEU A 60 -1.82 1.91 7.47
N TYR A 61 -0.95 1.28 8.28
CA TYR A 61 -0.79 -0.17 8.29
C TYR A 61 -2.06 -0.90 8.75
N ASN A 62 -2.72 -0.39 9.80
CA ASN A 62 -3.96 -0.97 10.27
C ASN A 62 -5.10 -0.83 9.25
N ILE A 63 -5.22 0.34 8.60
CA ILE A 63 -6.18 0.58 7.51
C ILE A 63 -5.92 -0.40 6.37
N TYR A 64 -4.66 -0.53 5.94
CA TYR A 64 -4.29 -1.45 4.87
C TYR A 64 -4.65 -2.90 5.20
N LEU A 65 -4.27 -3.38 6.39
CA LEU A 65 -4.53 -4.74 6.85
C LEU A 65 -6.04 -5.04 6.91
N LEU A 66 -6.81 -4.10 7.45
CA LEU A 66 -8.27 -4.19 7.54
C LEU A 66 -8.88 -4.34 6.14
N HIS A 67 -8.53 -3.45 5.21
CA HIS A 67 -9.09 -3.46 3.86
C HIS A 67 -8.60 -4.64 3.02
N LEU A 68 -7.35 -5.07 3.16
CA LEU A 68 -6.83 -6.27 2.50
C LEU A 68 -7.68 -7.49 2.89
N ASN A 69 -7.84 -7.72 4.19
CA ASN A 69 -8.60 -8.85 4.71
C ASN A 69 -10.10 -8.76 4.39
N TYR A 70 -10.67 -7.56 4.44
CA TYR A 70 -12.04 -7.32 4.00
C TYR A 70 -12.23 -7.69 2.53
N ASN A 71 -11.33 -7.24 1.65
CA ASN A 71 -11.42 -7.53 0.22
C ASN A 71 -11.20 -9.01 -0.08
N LEU A 72 -10.25 -9.68 0.59
CA LEU A 72 -10.06 -11.13 0.50
C LEU A 72 -11.35 -11.88 0.89
N GLN A 73 -12.06 -11.41 1.92
CA GLN A 73 -13.36 -11.98 2.29
C GLN A 73 -14.41 -11.79 1.20
N GLN A 74 -14.53 -10.59 0.62
CA GLN A 74 -15.50 -10.32 -0.45
C GLN A 74 -15.21 -11.16 -1.70
N LEU A 75 -13.95 -11.50 -1.95
CA LEU A 75 -13.52 -12.37 -3.05
C LEU A 75 -13.66 -13.88 -2.75
N GLY A 76 -14.09 -14.26 -1.54
CA GLY A 76 -14.26 -15.66 -1.15
C GLY A 76 -12.96 -16.38 -0.78
N CYS A 77 -11.86 -15.64 -0.56
CA CYS A 77 -10.60 -16.22 -0.07
C CYS A 77 -10.72 -16.60 1.40
N VAL A 78 -10.07 -17.71 1.79
CA VAL A 78 -10.02 -18.17 3.20
C VAL A 78 -8.85 -17.57 3.94
N GLU A 79 -7.81 -17.19 3.20
CA GLU A 79 -6.55 -16.66 3.69
C GLU A 79 -6.72 -15.25 4.26
N ARG A 80 -6.03 -14.96 5.36
CA ARG A 80 -5.99 -13.63 5.97
C ARG A 80 -4.56 -13.33 6.36
N MET A 81 -4.16 -12.08 6.18
CA MET A 81 -2.89 -11.59 6.71
C MET A 81 -3.11 -11.17 8.16
N THR A 82 -2.25 -11.64 9.05
CA THR A 82 -2.19 -11.20 10.45
C THR A 82 -1.34 -9.94 10.59
N ARG A 83 -1.44 -9.27 11.75
CA ARG A 83 -0.60 -8.10 12.03
C ARG A 83 0.87 -8.52 12.16
N GLU A 84 1.11 -9.69 12.72
CA GLU A 84 2.44 -10.28 12.88
C GLU A 84 3.09 -10.57 11.53
N GLU A 85 2.36 -11.16 10.58
CA GLU A 85 2.84 -11.38 9.21
C GLU A 85 3.11 -10.07 8.47
N LEU A 86 2.22 -9.09 8.59
CA LEU A 86 2.43 -7.76 8.00
C LEU A 86 3.70 -7.11 8.53
N LEU A 87 3.94 -7.16 9.85
CA LEU A 87 5.15 -6.62 10.45
C LEU A 87 6.39 -7.40 10.02
N GLN A 88 6.32 -8.73 9.97
CA GLN A 88 7.43 -9.57 9.51
C GLN A 88 7.82 -9.24 8.06
N ASP A 89 6.83 -9.07 7.19
CA ASP A 89 7.04 -8.64 5.80
C ASP A 89 7.66 -7.24 5.76
N LEU A 90 7.14 -6.27 6.53
CA LEU A 90 7.71 -4.92 6.63
C LEU A 90 9.18 -4.93 7.05
N TYR A 91 9.54 -5.68 8.11
CA TYR A 91 10.91 -5.80 8.57
C TYR A 91 11.81 -6.42 7.50
N SER A 92 11.35 -7.51 6.89
CA SER A 92 12.13 -8.16 5.83
C SER A 92 12.39 -7.21 4.66
N LEU A 93 11.38 -6.44 4.23
CA LEU A 93 11.46 -5.57 3.07
C LEU A 93 12.16 -4.24 3.37
N SER A 94 12.10 -3.72 4.59
CA SER A 94 12.85 -2.51 4.97
C SER A 94 14.35 -2.72 4.90
N ASP A 95 14.83 -3.92 5.26
CA ASP A 95 16.25 -4.27 5.14
C ASP A 95 16.69 -4.30 3.67
N TRP A 96 15.83 -4.81 2.77
CA TRP A 96 16.09 -4.79 1.33
C TRP A 96 16.07 -3.38 0.73
N ALA A 97 15.13 -2.54 1.16
CA ALA A 97 14.98 -1.18 0.64
C ALA A 97 16.09 -0.21 1.09
N LEU A 98 16.85 -0.56 2.15
CA LEU A 98 18.09 0.13 2.54
C LEU A 98 19.33 -0.34 1.73
N LEU A 99 19.21 -1.41 0.95
CA LEU A 99 20.31 -2.06 0.22
C LEU A 99 20.25 -1.89 -1.31
N THR A 100 19.19 -1.25 -1.85
CA THR A 100 19.03 -0.93 -3.27
C THR A 100 19.14 0.57 -3.50
#